data_AF-A0A8E2F0J0-F1
#
_entry.id   AF-A0A8E2F0J0-F1
#
_cell.length_a   1.000
_cell.length_b   1.000
_cell.length_c   1.000
_cell.angle_alpha   90.00
_cell.angle_beta   90.00
_cell.angle_gamma   90.00
#
_symmetry.space_group_name_H-M   'P 1'
#
loop_
_entity.id
_entity.type
_entity.pdbx_description
1 polymer ?
#
loop_
_entity_poly.entity_id
_entity_poly.type
_entity_poly.pdbx_seq_one_letter_code
_entity_poly.pdbx_strand_id
1 'polypeptide(L)'
;MSLDPPTYILSLQNNIRARPISWEGAVRAKTITESDLKKIKSIDKVRKEQRKQTIEGDVDSFTTLLLGGKDSPSIFDATLKRTDIVQYMLVLTGDLIDDIPSFATALIKHPTPFQPFLPLLKASTNPEEPIPLLTSCVLSSLLARALTTPSKTTDQIDEALPKLYSYLAALSKSADAGLQDIAVQEYSAVLRTKKAREIFWNQRNETLTPLIDILRTAAGAGKDSDSALWSGSASSVRSAPEGGIAGGVGLQLLYHVLLVIWQLSFEGALVGDGLHE
;
A
#
# COMPACT_ATOMS: atom_id res chain seq x y z
N MET A 1 3.95 16.68 0.15
CA MET A 1 4.64 16.42 -1.13
C MET A 1 4.15 15.07 -1.60
N SER A 2 3.46 15.01 -2.74
CA SER A 2 3.10 13.73 -3.36
C SER A 2 4.33 13.29 -4.13
N LEU A 3 4.94 12.19 -3.71
CA LEU A 3 5.92 11.50 -4.54
C LEU A 3 5.13 10.79 -5.63
N ASP A 4 5.65 10.77 -6.85
CA ASP A 4 4.98 10.05 -7.93
C ASP A 4 4.90 8.56 -7.54
N PRO A 5 3.75 7.90 -7.78
CA PRO A 5 3.60 6.50 -7.44
C PRO A 5 4.68 5.69 -8.19
N PRO A 6 5.29 4.67 -7.54
CA PRO A 6 6.29 3.83 -8.17
C PRO A 6 5.84 3.33 -9.53
N THR A 7 6.71 3.47 -10.55
CA THR A 7 6.39 3.15 -11.95
C THR A 7 5.82 1.74 -12.10
N TYR A 8 6.30 0.79 -11.29
CA TYR A 8 5.79 -0.57 -11.24
C TYR A 8 4.29 -0.63 -10.91
N ILE A 9 3.83 0.00 -9.82
CA ILE A 9 2.41 0.03 -9.43
C ILE A 9 1.57 0.67 -10.52
N LEU A 10 2.01 1.80 -11.08
CA LEU A 10 1.28 2.48 -12.14
C LEU A 10 1.11 1.57 -13.37
N SER A 11 2.17 0.86 -13.76
CA SER A 11 2.15 -0.08 -14.88
C SER A 11 1.20 -1.27 -14.62
N LEU A 12 1.22 -1.83 -13.40
CA LEU A 12 0.35 -2.91 -12.96
C LEU A 12 -1.12 -2.48 -12.99
N GLN A 13 -1.43 -1.33 -12.39
CA GLN A 13 -2.78 -0.78 -12.36
C GLN A 13 -3.29 -0.50 -13.78
N ASN A 14 -2.47 0.10 -14.65
CA ASN A 14 -2.85 0.36 -16.05
C ASN A 14 -3.13 -0.93 -16.81
N ASN A 15 -2.32 -1.98 -16.59
CA ASN A 15 -2.57 -3.27 -17.20
C ASN A 15 -3.90 -3.87 -16.73
N ILE A 16 -4.20 -3.79 -15.43
CA ILE A 16 -5.48 -4.27 -14.87
C ILE A 16 -6.66 -3.49 -15.43
N ARG A 17 -6.57 -2.14 -15.52
CA ARG A 17 -7.63 -1.29 -16.11
C ARG A 17 -7.96 -1.67 -17.56
N ALA A 18 -6.97 -2.12 -18.31
CA ALA A 18 -7.13 -2.51 -19.72
C ALA A 18 -7.79 -3.89 -19.91
N ARG A 19 -7.73 -4.78 -18.90
CA ARG A 19 -8.29 -6.14 -19.01
C ARG A 19 -9.83 -6.10 -19.04
N PRO A 20 -10.48 -6.84 -19.95
CA PRO A 20 -11.93 -6.98 -19.92
C PRO A 20 -12.37 -7.85 -18.73
N ILE A 21 -13.38 -7.40 -17.99
CA ILE A 21 -13.97 -8.14 -16.87
C ILE A 21 -15.31 -8.74 -17.29
N SER A 22 -15.49 -10.05 -17.04
CA SER A 22 -16.76 -10.72 -17.30
C SER A 22 -17.76 -10.48 -16.16
N TRP A 23 -18.32 -9.27 -16.14
CA TRP A 23 -19.31 -8.85 -15.14
C TRP A 23 -20.59 -9.68 -15.19
N GLU A 24 -21.11 -9.93 -16.40
CA GLU A 24 -22.31 -10.76 -16.58
C GLU A 24 -22.08 -12.21 -16.14
N GLY A 25 -20.84 -12.72 -16.27
CA GLY A 25 -20.45 -14.00 -15.69
C GLY A 25 -20.51 -13.99 -14.17
N ALA A 26 -20.09 -12.90 -13.53
CA ALA A 26 -20.12 -12.75 -12.08
C ALA A 26 -21.56 -12.69 -11.51
N VAL A 27 -22.47 -12.02 -12.22
CA VAL A 27 -23.90 -11.99 -11.87
C VAL A 27 -24.54 -13.36 -12.03
N ARG A 28 -24.30 -14.04 -13.16
CA ARG A 28 -24.80 -15.41 -13.38
C ARG A 28 -24.29 -16.41 -12.32
N ALA A 29 -23.05 -16.24 -11.87
CA ALA A 29 -22.47 -17.02 -10.78
C ALA A 29 -22.96 -16.62 -9.38
N LYS A 30 -23.83 -15.61 -9.27
CA LYS A 30 -24.34 -15.05 -8.01
C LYS A 30 -23.23 -14.54 -7.06
N THR A 31 -22.07 -14.19 -7.62
CA THR A 31 -20.96 -13.56 -6.86
C THR A 31 -21.15 -12.06 -6.71
N ILE A 32 -21.97 -11.44 -7.56
CA ILE A 32 -22.30 -10.01 -7.55
C ILE A 32 -23.79 -9.90 -7.84
N THR A 33 -24.49 -8.96 -7.20
CA THR A 33 -25.91 -8.71 -7.49
C THR A 33 -26.09 -7.83 -8.73
N GLU A 34 -27.27 -7.85 -9.36
CA GLU A 34 -27.58 -6.92 -10.46
C GLU A 34 -27.49 -5.45 -10.01
N SER A 35 -27.87 -5.15 -8.76
CA SER A 35 -27.72 -3.82 -8.17
C SER A 35 -26.26 -3.40 -8.05
N ASP A 36 -25.38 -4.30 -7.59
CA ASP A 36 -23.94 -4.01 -7.49
C ASP A 36 -23.34 -3.79 -8.88
N LEU A 37 -23.71 -4.61 -9.87
CA LEU A 37 -23.25 -4.43 -11.24
C LEU A 37 -23.69 -3.07 -11.80
N LYS A 38 -24.95 -2.67 -11.57
CA LYS A 38 -25.45 -1.36 -12.01
C LYS A 38 -24.66 -0.21 -11.37
N LYS A 39 -24.33 -0.31 -10.07
CA LYS A 39 -23.49 0.66 -9.38
C LYS A 39 -22.08 0.70 -9.97
N ILE A 40 -21.43 -0.45 -10.14
CA ILE A 40 -20.08 -0.52 -10.72
C ILE A 40 -20.08 0.10 -12.12
N LYS A 41 -21.00 -0.26 -12.99
CA LYS A 41 -21.12 0.30 -14.35
C LYS A 41 -21.36 1.82 -14.36
N SER A 42 -21.95 2.40 -13.30
CA SER A 42 -22.17 3.85 -13.22
C SER A 42 -20.91 4.68 -12.96
N ILE A 43 -19.86 4.04 -12.41
CA ILE A 43 -18.57 4.67 -12.10
C ILE A 43 -17.41 4.11 -12.93
N ASP A 44 -17.64 2.97 -13.59
CA ASP A 44 -16.67 2.29 -14.42
C ASP A 44 -16.45 3.01 -15.75
N LYS A 45 -15.18 3.28 -16.11
CA LYS A 45 -14.77 3.90 -17.38
C LYS A 45 -15.47 5.22 -17.74
N VAL A 46 -16.10 5.89 -16.77
CA VAL A 46 -16.64 7.25 -16.93
C VAL A 46 -15.58 8.31 -16.64
N ARG A 47 -15.81 9.54 -17.10
CA ARG A 47 -14.93 10.69 -16.84
C ARG A 47 -14.85 11.00 -15.34
N LYS A 48 -13.70 11.48 -14.87
CA LYS A 48 -13.42 11.78 -13.45
C LYS A 48 -14.51 12.63 -12.78
N GLU A 49 -14.93 13.73 -13.41
CA GLU A 49 -16.00 14.59 -12.86
C GLU A 49 -17.37 13.89 -12.77
N GLN A 50 -17.72 13.09 -13.76
CA GLN A 50 -18.97 12.33 -13.74
C GLN A 50 -18.93 11.24 -12.67
N ARG A 51 -17.80 10.55 -12.52
CA ARG A 51 -17.57 9.56 -11.46
C ARG A 51 -17.77 10.19 -10.09
N LYS A 52 -17.17 11.36 -9.89
CA LYS A 52 -17.28 12.13 -8.65
C LYS A 52 -18.72 12.50 -8.33
N GLN A 53 -19.44 13.10 -9.28
CA GLN A 53 -20.85 13.47 -9.10
C GLN A 53 -21.74 12.26 -8.78
N THR A 54 -21.49 11.12 -9.43
CA THR A 54 -22.26 9.88 -9.21
C THR A 54 -22.08 9.37 -7.79
N ILE A 55 -20.84 9.37 -7.29
CA ILE A 55 -20.53 8.89 -5.93
C ILE A 55 -21.02 9.87 -4.87
N GLU A 56 -20.83 11.17 -5.08
CA GLU A 56 -21.30 12.19 -4.13
C GLU A 56 -22.83 12.24 -4.04
N GLY A 57 -23.53 11.82 -5.10
CA GLY A 57 -25.00 11.67 -5.08
C GLY A 57 -25.51 10.50 -4.24
N ASP A 58 -24.68 9.47 -3.96
CA ASP A 58 -25.10 8.27 -3.22
C ASP A 58 -23.93 7.60 -2.47
N VAL A 59 -23.28 8.38 -1.60
CA VAL A 59 -22.06 7.99 -0.87
C VAL A 59 -22.25 6.70 -0.06
N ASP A 60 -23.39 6.55 0.61
CA ASP A 60 -23.67 5.43 1.50
C ASP A 60 -23.77 4.10 0.74
N SER A 61 -24.38 4.12 -0.45
CA SER A 61 -24.56 2.89 -1.22
C SER A 61 -23.27 2.40 -1.88
N PHE A 62 -22.36 3.32 -2.24
CA PHE A 62 -21.00 2.98 -2.70
C PHE A 62 -20.09 2.58 -1.54
N THR A 63 -20.26 3.18 -0.36
CA THR A 63 -19.57 2.75 0.87
C THR A 63 -19.95 1.31 1.21
N THR A 64 -21.25 0.99 1.14
CA THR A 64 -21.77 -0.36 1.36
C THR A 64 -21.26 -1.36 0.32
N LEU A 65 -21.13 -0.93 -0.95
CA LEU A 65 -20.57 -1.78 -2.01
C LEU A 65 -19.12 -2.20 -1.69
N LEU A 66 -18.27 -1.25 -1.27
CA LEU A 66 -16.85 -1.51 -1.02
C LEU A 66 -16.58 -2.13 0.34
N LEU A 67 -17.34 -1.75 1.38
CA LEU A 67 -17.06 -2.13 2.76
C LEU A 67 -18.06 -3.11 3.38
N GLY A 68 -19.12 -3.44 2.64
CA GLY A 68 -20.24 -4.20 3.16
C GLY A 68 -21.18 -3.36 4.01
N GLY A 69 -22.25 -3.99 4.48
CA GLY A 69 -23.22 -3.45 5.42
C GLY A 69 -23.60 -4.50 6.45
N LYS A 70 -24.60 -4.23 7.28
CA LYS A 70 -25.07 -5.19 8.31
C LYS A 70 -25.52 -6.52 7.70
N ASP A 71 -26.15 -6.47 6.53
CA ASP A 71 -26.79 -7.61 5.88
C ASP A 71 -26.22 -7.93 4.49
N SER A 72 -25.16 -7.23 4.06
CA SER A 72 -24.53 -7.45 2.76
C SER A 72 -23.01 -7.55 2.87
N PRO A 73 -22.38 -8.59 2.28
CA PRO A 73 -20.92 -8.66 2.21
C PRO A 73 -20.37 -7.50 1.38
N SER A 74 -19.10 -7.17 1.59
CA SER A 74 -18.40 -6.29 0.67
C SER A 74 -18.24 -6.97 -0.69
N ILE A 75 -18.02 -6.17 -1.75
CA ILE A 75 -17.68 -6.71 -3.07
C ILE A 75 -16.43 -7.60 -3.01
N PHE A 76 -15.48 -7.30 -2.11
CA PHE A 76 -14.24 -8.06 -1.95
C PHE A 76 -14.49 -9.44 -1.33
N ASP A 77 -15.36 -9.51 -0.32
CA ASP A 77 -15.75 -10.78 0.30
C ASP A 77 -16.55 -11.64 -0.69
N ALA A 78 -17.49 -11.02 -1.40
CA ALA A 78 -18.36 -11.71 -2.36
C ALA A 78 -17.59 -12.24 -3.59
N THR A 79 -16.47 -11.60 -3.95
CA THR A 79 -15.69 -11.92 -5.15
C THR A 79 -14.32 -12.52 -4.86
N LEU A 80 -14.06 -13.00 -3.64
CA LEU A 80 -12.74 -13.51 -3.22
C LEU A 80 -12.15 -14.58 -4.16
N LYS A 81 -12.99 -15.42 -4.78
CA LYS A 81 -12.58 -16.46 -5.74
C LYS A 81 -12.34 -15.95 -7.17
N ARG A 82 -12.65 -14.69 -7.45
CA ARG A 82 -12.57 -14.02 -8.76
C ARG A 82 -11.47 -12.97 -8.72
N THR A 83 -10.24 -13.43 -8.85
CA THR A 83 -9.03 -12.59 -8.74
C THR A 83 -9.02 -11.43 -9.73
N ASP A 84 -9.59 -11.62 -10.93
CA ASP A 84 -9.78 -10.58 -11.94
C ASP A 84 -10.64 -9.41 -11.42
N ILE A 85 -11.73 -9.73 -10.73
CA ILE A 85 -12.64 -8.73 -10.16
C ILE A 85 -12.02 -8.07 -8.94
N VAL A 86 -11.41 -8.84 -8.03
CA VAL A 86 -10.78 -8.29 -6.82
C VAL A 86 -9.68 -7.29 -7.20
N GLN A 87 -8.79 -7.66 -8.13
CA GLN A 87 -7.74 -6.76 -8.63
C GLN A 87 -8.35 -5.49 -9.23
N TYR A 88 -9.36 -5.62 -10.09
CA TYR A 88 -10.01 -4.47 -10.71
C TYR A 88 -10.65 -3.53 -9.67
N MET A 89 -11.37 -4.10 -8.70
CA MET A 89 -12.04 -3.33 -7.67
C MET A 89 -11.05 -2.67 -6.70
N LEU A 90 -9.90 -3.28 -6.41
CA LEU A 90 -8.83 -2.64 -5.64
C LEU A 90 -8.26 -1.42 -6.37
N VAL A 91 -7.98 -1.55 -7.68
CA VAL A 91 -7.51 -0.42 -8.51
C VAL A 91 -8.55 0.69 -8.56
N LEU A 92 -9.82 0.35 -8.80
CA LEU A 92 -10.91 1.32 -8.80
C LEU A 92 -11.02 2.00 -7.43
N THR A 93 -10.93 1.25 -6.33
CA THR A 93 -11.03 1.80 -4.96
C THR A 93 -9.89 2.78 -4.67
N GLY A 94 -8.66 2.47 -5.09
CA GLY A 94 -7.53 3.41 -5.00
C GLY A 94 -7.83 4.71 -5.74
N ASP A 95 -8.27 4.62 -7.00
CA ASP A 95 -8.65 5.79 -7.80
C ASP A 95 -9.73 6.63 -7.11
N LEU A 96 -10.74 5.99 -6.51
CA LEU A 96 -11.83 6.68 -5.80
C LEU A 96 -11.36 7.38 -4.52
N ILE A 97 -10.45 6.77 -3.76
CA ILE A 97 -9.91 7.34 -2.52
C ILE A 97 -9.12 8.62 -2.84
N ASP A 98 -8.32 8.58 -3.90
CA ASP A 98 -7.46 9.69 -4.31
C ASP A 98 -8.26 10.82 -4.98
N ASP A 99 -9.23 10.48 -5.84
CA ASP A 99 -9.99 11.45 -6.61
C ASP A 99 -11.13 12.12 -5.84
N ILE A 100 -11.67 11.46 -4.81
CA ILE A 100 -12.90 11.89 -4.12
C ILE A 100 -12.70 11.93 -2.60
N PRO A 101 -12.14 13.04 -2.07
CA PRO A 101 -11.87 13.17 -0.64
C PRO A 101 -13.11 13.01 0.26
N SER A 102 -14.28 13.46 -0.19
CA SER A 102 -15.57 13.30 0.51
C SER A 102 -15.93 11.82 0.70
N PHE A 103 -15.80 11.01 -0.36
CA PHE A 103 -16.07 9.58 -0.34
C PHE A 103 -15.13 8.83 0.60
N ALA A 104 -13.82 9.06 0.51
CA ALA A 104 -12.91 8.39 1.42
C ALA A 104 -13.03 8.86 2.87
N THR A 105 -13.56 10.06 3.12
CA THR A 105 -13.98 10.47 4.48
C THR A 105 -15.18 9.65 4.97
N ALA A 106 -16.09 9.26 4.08
CA ALA A 106 -17.18 8.35 4.42
C ALA A 106 -16.67 6.92 4.68
N LEU A 107 -15.74 6.42 3.85
CA LEU A 107 -15.11 5.12 4.04
C LEU A 107 -14.49 4.98 5.44
N ILE A 108 -13.70 5.96 5.90
CA ILE A 108 -13.07 5.90 7.23
C ILE A 108 -14.06 6.03 8.41
N LYS A 109 -15.26 6.57 8.16
CA LYS A 109 -16.35 6.67 9.15
C LYS A 109 -17.19 5.39 9.22
N HIS A 110 -17.04 4.50 8.25
CA HIS A 110 -17.71 3.20 8.27
C HIS A 110 -17.36 2.44 9.56
N PRO A 111 -18.30 1.68 10.17
CA PRO A 111 -18.03 0.94 11.40
C PRO A 111 -16.92 -0.10 11.29
N THR A 112 -16.57 -0.54 10.08
CA THR A 112 -15.50 -1.52 9.78
C THR A 112 -14.76 -1.13 8.49
N PRO A 113 -13.92 -0.08 8.50
CA PRO A 113 -13.35 0.53 7.31
C PRO A 113 -12.19 -0.29 6.71
N PHE A 114 -11.55 -1.14 7.50
CA PHE A 114 -10.38 -1.91 7.09
C PHE A 114 -10.66 -3.41 6.92
N GLN A 115 -11.70 -3.93 7.59
CA GLN A 115 -11.99 -5.37 7.67
C GLN A 115 -12.01 -6.09 6.31
N PRO A 116 -12.66 -5.56 5.26
CA PRO A 116 -12.71 -6.22 3.94
C PRO A 116 -11.34 -6.42 3.28
N PHE A 117 -10.35 -5.60 3.64
CA PHE A 117 -9.02 -5.63 3.04
C PHE A 117 -8.07 -6.58 3.79
N LEU A 118 -8.31 -6.85 5.08
CA LEU A 118 -7.38 -7.64 5.90
C LEU A 118 -7.21 -9.09 5.41
N PRO A 119 -8.26 -9.80 4.95
CA PRO A 119 -8.09 -11.12 4.35
C PRO A 119 -7.31 -11.07 3.04
N LEU A 120 -7.49 -10.02 2.23
CA LEU A 120 -6.82 -9.86 0.93
C LEU A 120 -5.32 -9.64 1.07
N LEU A 121 -4.90 -8.96 2.14
CA LEU A 121 -3.49 -8.77 2.47
C LEU A 121 -2.77 -10.10 2.75
N LYS A 122 -3.52 -11.12 3.17
CA LYS A 122 -3.04 -12.49 3.46
C LYS A 122 -3.42 -13.49 2.38
N ALA A 123 -3.92 -13.04 1.22
CA ALA A 123 -4.42 -13.93 0.18
C ALA A 123 -3.33 -14.80 -0.47
N SER A 124 -2.06 -14.40 -0.38
CA SER A 124 -0.92 -15.18 -0.83
C SER A 124 0.23 -15.16 0.18
N THR A 125 1.04 -16.21 0.15
CA THR A 125 2.33 -16.27 0.85
C THR A 125 3.42 -15.47 0.14
N ASN A 126 3.23 -15.15 -1.14
CA ASN A 126 4.12 -14.26 -1.88
C ASN A 126 3.59 -12.80 -1.80
N PRO A 127 4.30 -11.90 -1.09
CA PRO A 127 3.86 -10.52 -0.95
C PRO A 127 3.89 -9.74 -2.27
N GLU A 128 4.61 -10.23 -3.29
CA GLU A 128 4.73 -9.54 -4.58
C GLU A 128 3.51 -9.75 -5.48
N GLU A 129 2.58 -10.63 -5.09
CA GLU A 129 1.38 -10.89 -5.88
C GLU A 129 0.46 -9.65 -5.95
N PRO A 130 -0.24 -9.44 -7.08
CA PRO A 130 -1.02 -8.23 -7.28
C PRO A 130 -2.11 -7.97 -6.23
N ILE A 131 -2.75 -9.01 -5.67
CA ILE A 131 -3.85 -8.80 -4.70
C ILE A 131 -3.32 -8.24 -3.38
N PRO A 132 -2.37 -8.90 -2.67
CA PRO A 132 -1.77 -8.32 -1.47
C PRO A 132 -1.17 -6.92 -1.71
N LEU A 133 -0.49 -6.72 -2.84
CA LEU A 133 0.16 -5.45 -3.17
C LEU A 133 -0.83 -4.31 -3.41
N LEU A 134 -1.86 -4.52 -4.22
CA LEU A 134 -2.89 -3.50 -4.42
C LEU A 134 -3.70 -3.25 -3.13
N THR A 135 -3.86 -4.29 -2.32
CA THR A 135 -4.51 -4.18 -1.01
C THR A 135 -3.71 -3.30 -0.06
N SER A 136 -2.38 -3.46 -0.01
CA SER A 136 -1.53 -2.61 0.83
C SER A 136 -1.60 -1.14 0.41
N CYS A 137 -1.60 -0.86 -0.90
CA CYS A 137 -1.78 0.50 -1.42
C CYS A 137 -3.12 1.13 -0.97
N VAL A 138 -4.23 0.40 -1.11
CA VAL A 138 -5.56 0.89 -0.67
C VAL A 138 -5.60 1.07 0.85
N LEU A 139 -5.09 0.09 1.59
CA LEU A 139 -5.12 0.08 3.05
C LEU A 139 -4.22 1.17 3.65
N SER A 140 -3.03 1.40 3.10
CA SER A 140 -2.11 2.47 3.52
C SER A 140 -2.72 3.85 3.26
N SER A 141 -3.37 4.06 2.11
CA SER A 141 -4.10 5.31 1.81
C SER A 141 -5.26 5.56 2.79
N LEU A 142 -6.06 4.53 3.11
CA LEU A 142 -7.14 4.67 4.10
C LEU A 142 -6.61 4.91 5.52
N LEU A 143 -5.60 4.15 5.96
CA LEU A 143 -4.99 4.29 7.28
C LEU A 143 -4.31 5.64 7.45
N ALA A 144 -3.55 6.11 6.45
CA ALA A 144 -2.90 7.41 6.49
C ALA A 144 -3.90 8.54 6.74
N ARG A 145 -5.08 8.46 6.14
CA ARG A 145 -6.18 9.43 6.32
C ARG A 145 -6.89 9.27 7.66
N ALA A 146 -7.15 8.02 8.07
CA ALA A 146 -7.79 7.73 9.35
C ALA A 146 -6.92 8.21 10.52
N LEU A 147 -5.60 8.03 10.44
CA LEU A 147 -4.64 8.48 11.46
C LEU A 147 -4.61 10.00 11.63
N THR A 148 -4.86 10.77 10.57
CA THR A 148 -4.90 12.24 10.63
C THR A 148 -6.29 12.81 10.92
N THR A 149 -7.32 11.96 11.03
CA THR A 149 -8.70 12.39 11.26
C THR A 149 -9.12 12.05 12.70
N PRO A 150 -9.58 13.02 13.51
CA PRO A 150 -10.09 12.72 14.86
C PRO A 150 -11.36 11.86 14.74
N SER A 151 -11.23 10.57 15.05
CA SER A 151 -12.29 9.56 14.86
C SER A 151 -12.30 8.53 15.99
N LYS A 152 -13.46 7.90 16.21
CA LYS A 152 -13.66 6.80 17.16
C LYS A 152 -13.06 5.46 16.70
N THR A 153 -12.56 5.35 15.47
CA THR A 153 -12.05 4.10 14.87
C THR A 153 -10.67 3.67 15.36
N THR A 154 -10.31 4.04 16.61
CA THR A 154 -8.98 3.79 17.19
C THR A 154 -8.67 2.30 17.29
N ASP A 155 -9.61 1.49 17.77
CA ASP A 155 -9.41 0.04 17.92
C ASP A 155 -9.17 -0.67 16.58
N GLN A 156 -9.77 -0.15 15.50
CA GLN A 156 -9.65 -0.75 14.17
C GLN A 156 -8.34 -0.40 13.50
N ILE A 157 -7.81 0.80 13.78
CA ILE A 157 -6.46 1.18 13.39
C ILE A 157 -5.46 0.27 14.12
N ASP A 158 -5.67 0.02 15.42
CA ASP A 158 -4.79 -0.83 16.23
C ASP A 158 -4.78 -2.29 15.77
N GLU A 159 -5.89 -2.75 15.18
CA GLU A 159 -5.97 -4.08 14.58
C GLU A 159 -5.33 -4.15 13.18
N ALA A 160 -5.57 -3.14 12.34
CA ALA A 160 -5.18 -3.15 10.93
C ALA A 160 -3.71 -2.75 10.70
N LEU A 161 -3.22 -1.77 11.44
CA LEU A 161 -1.89 -1.18 11.22
C LEU A 161 -0.74 -2.18 11.45
N PRO A 162 -0.73 -3.02 12.52
CA PRO A 162 0.31 -4.03 12.68
C PRO A 162 0.32 -5.08 11.56
N LYS A 163 -0.87 -5.41 11.00
CA LYS A 163 -0.99 -6.36 9.88
C LYS A 163 -0.42 -5.78 8.60
N LEU A 164 -0.67 -4.48 8.33
CA LEU A 164 -0.05 -3.76 7.24
C LEU A 164 1.48 -3.73 7.41
N TYR A 165 1.99 -3.39 8.59
CA TYR A 165 3.43 -3.34 8.85
C TYR A 165 4.13 -4.69 8.65
N SER A 166 3.57 -5.80 9.13
CA SER A 166 4.14 -7.12 8.87
C SER A 166 4.17 -7.46 7.38
N TYR A 167 3.15 -7.08 6.62
CA TYR A 167 3.15 -7.25 5.16
C TYR A 167 4.24 -6.40 4.49
N LEU A 168 4.33 -5.12 4.83
CA LEU A 168 5.34 -4.21 4.28
C LEU A 168 6.77 -4.64 4.67
N ALA A 169 6.94 -5.26 5.85
CA ALA A 169 8.22 -5.83 6.29
C ALA A 169 8.63 -7.05 5.48
N ALA A 170 7.66 -7.82 4.98
CA ALA A 170 7.93 -8.89 4.02
C ALA A 170 8.27 -8.31 2.64
N LEU A 171 7.54 -7.30 2.19
CA LEU A 171 7.76 -6.64 0.90
C LEU A 171 9.12 -5.91 0.84
N SER A 172 9.55 -5.26 1.93
CA SER A 172 10.85 -4.58 2.02
C SER A 172 12.05 -5.53 2.03
N LYS A 173 11.83 -6.84 2.20
CA LYS A 173 12.86 -7.89 2.05
C LYS A 173 12.95 -8.44 0.64
N SER A 174 12.10 -7.99 -0.29
CA SER A 174 12.18 -8.39 -1.70
C SER A 174 13.55 -8.04 -2.28
N ALA A 175 14.00 -8.80 -3.28
CA ALA A 175 15.19 -8.46 -4.06
C ALA A 175 14.94 -7.32 -5.06
N ASP A 176 13.66 -7.00 -5.34
CA ASP A 176 13.28 -5.93 -6.26
C ASP A 176 13.28 -4.57 -5.55
N ALA A 177 14.17 -3.67 -5.98
CA ALA A 177 14.29 -2.33 -5.40
C ALA A 177 13.03 -1.47 -5.57
N GLY A 178 12.21 -1.72 -6.60
CA GLY A 178 10.93 -1.07 -6.79
C GLY A 178 9.89 -1.52 -5.77
N LEU A 179 9.86 -2.82 -5.44
CA LEU A 179 9.01 -3.36 -4.36
C LEU A 179 9.45 -2.88 -2.98
N GLN A 180 10.76 -2.81 -2.73
CA GLN A 180 11.31 -2.17 -1.54
C GLN A 180 10.86 -0.71 -1.45
N ASP A 181 10.95 0.05 -2.54
CA ASP A 181 10.54 1.46 -2.57
C ASP A 181 9.05 1.64 -2.26
N ILE A 182 8.19 0.80 -2.82
CA ILE A 182 6.75 0.78 -2.50
C ILE A 182 6.53 0.56 -1.00
N ALA A 183 7.19 -0.45 -0.41
CA ALA A 183 7.05 -0.75 1.01
C ALA A 183 7.42 0.46 1.90
N VAL A 184 8.52 1.13 1.56
CA VAL A 184 9.04 2.27 2.32
C VAL A 184 8.18 3.52 2.15
N GLN A 185 7.66 3.78 0.95
CA GLN A 185 6.71 4.86 0.72
C GLN A 185 5.41 4.64 1.52
N GLU A 186 4.89 3.42 1.53
CA GLU A 186 3.70 3.09 2.32
C GLU A 186 3.94 3.21 3.83
N TYR A 187 5.11 2.82 4.34
CA TYR A 187 5.50 3.13 5.72
C TYR A 187 5.45 4.62 6.00
N SER A 188 6.09 5.43 5.14
CA SER A 188 6.12 6.88 5.32
C SER A 188 4.73 7.51 5.32
N ALA A 189 3.80 6.97 4.51
CA ALA A 189 2.43 7.43 4.45
C ALA A 189 1.69 7.28 5.78
N VAL A 190 1.93 6.19 6.52
CA VAL A 190 1.21 5.87 7.76
C VAL A 190 1.95 6.27 9.05
N LEU A 191 3.23 6.61 9.01
CA LEU A 191 4.01 7.01 10.20
C LEU A 191 3.78 8.47 10.67
N ARG A 192 2.62 9.06 10.36
CA ARG A 192 2.32 10.48 10.61
C ARG A 192 2.02 10.80 12.07
N THR A 193 1.55 9.84 12.85
CA THR A 193 1.17 10.05 14.26
C THR A 193 2.10 9.31 15.21
N LYS A 194 2.18 9.80 16.45
CA LYS A 194 2.95 9.16 17.53
C LYS A 194 2.55 7.70 17.70
N LYS A 195 1.24 7.43 17.76
CA LYS A 195 0.69 6.08 17.95
C LYS A 195 1.11 5.12 16.83
N ALA A 196 1.07 5.57 15.57
CA ALA A 196 1.52 4.74 14.45
C ALA A 196 3.02 4.40 14.56
N ARG A 197 3.85 5.38 14.96
CA ARG A 197 5.29 5.17 15.20
C ARG A 197 5.56 4.23 16.37
N GLU A 198 4.80 4.33 17.46
CA GLU A 198 4.87 3.41 18.61
C GLU A 198 4.57 1.97 18.18
N ILE A 199 3.50 1.75 17.40
CA ILE A 199 3.14 0.43 16.88
C ILE A 199 4.23 -0.11 15.94
N PHE A 200 4.75 0.73 15.04
CA PHE A 200 5.84 0.35 14.15
C PHE A 200 7.10 -0.06 14.92
N TRP A 201 7.47 0.70 15.95
CA TRP A 201 8.64 0.43 16.78
C TRP A 201 8.50 -0.86 17.60
N ASN A 202 7.28 -1.19 18.05
CA ASN A 202 7.02 -2.47 18.70
C ASN A 202 7.31 -3.67 17.79
N GLN A 203 7.27 -3.49 16.47
CA GLN A 203 7.61 -4.49 15.45
C GLN A 203 9.02 -4.29 14.84
N ARG A 204 9.89 -3.48 15.47
CA ARG A 204 11.19 -3.05 14.93
C ARG A 204 12.07 -4.18 14.39
N ASN A 205 12.03 -5.36 15.01
CA ASN A 205 12.82 -6.51 14.56
C ASN A 205 12.46 -6.94 13.12
N GLU A 206 11.20 -6.79 12.73
CA GLU A 206 10.72 -7.07 11.39
C GLU A 206 10.81 -5.84 10.48
N THR A 207 10.45 -4.66 11.00
CA THR A 207 10.23 -3.46 10.19
C THR A 207 11.51 -2.65 9.93
N LEU A 208 12.43 -2.55 10.89
CA LEU A 208 13.67 -1.77 10.75
C LEU A 208 14.80 -2.55 10.10
N THR A 209 14.91 -3.85 10.37
CA THR A 209 16.02 -4.68 9.86
C THR A 209 16.24 -4.52 8.35
N PRO A 210 15.19 -4.62 7.48
CA PRO A 210 15.37 -4.44 6.04
C PRO A 210 15.80 -3.01 5.67
N LEU A 211 15.33 -1.99 6.40
CA LEU A 211 15.70 -0.59 6.16
C LEU A 211 17.17 -0.34 6.48
N ILE A 212 17.67 -0.91 7.58
CA ILE A 212 19.07 -0.82 7.97
C ILE A 212 19.96 -1.60 6.99
N ASP A 213 19.51 -2.75 6.50
CA ASP A 213 20.25 -3.52 5.49
C ASP A 213 20.37 -2.75 4.16
N ILE A 214 19.31 -2.04 3.74
CA ILE A 214 19.37 -1.13 2.58
C ILE A 214 20.39 -0.01 2.83
N LEU A 215 20.38 0.61 4.03
CA LEU A 215 21.36 1.65 4.37
C LEU A 215 22.81 1.13 4.40
N ARG A 216 23.05 -0.05 4.98
CA ARG A 216 24.37 -0.69 5.00
C ARG A 216 24.85 -0.97 3.58
N THR A 217 23.96 -1.46 2.73
CA THR A 217 24.25 -1.70 1.31
C THR A 217 24.62 -0.39 0.59
N ALA A 218 23.83 0.67 0.79
CA ALA A 218 24.11 2.00 0.24
C ALA A 218 25.43 2.60 0.77
N ALA A 219 25.79 2.31 2.02
CA ALA A 219 27.04 2.74 2.64
C ALA A 219 28.26 1.88 2.22
N GLY A 220 28.07 0.82 1.42
CA GLY A 220 29.14 -0.09 1.01
C GLY A 220 29.59 -1.08 2.09
N ALA A 221 28.82 -1.23 3.17
CA ALA A 221 29.10 -2.11 4.31
C ALA A 221 28.48 -3.52 4.18
N GLY A 222 28.15 -3.94 2.95
CA GLY A 222 27.56 -5.26 2.69
C GLY A 222 28.53 -6.41 3.02
N LYS A 223 27.99 -7.54 3.50
CA LYS A 223 28.74 -8.78 3.77
C LYS A 223 29.54 -9.19 2.53
N ASP A 224 30.86 -9.23 2.69
CA ASP A 224 31.84 -9.79 1.76
C ASP A 224 31.79 -9.25 0.33
N SER A 225 31.79 -7.92 0.18
CA SER A 225 32.49 -7.35 -0.99
C SER A 225 33.98 -7.40 -0.68
N ASP A 226 34.65 -8.45 -1.15
CA ASP A 226 36.10 -8.50 -1.24
C ASP A 226 36.64 -7.13 -1.68
N SER A 227 37.63 -6.67 -0.95
CA SER A 227 38.40 -5.45 -1.15
C SER A 227 38.97 -5.36 -2.57
N ALA A 228 38.17 -4.88 -3.52
CA ALA A 228 38.56 -4.73 -4.92
C ALA A 228 38.07 -3.45 -5.60
N LEU A 229 37.67 -2.41 -4.86
CA LEU A 229 37.17 -1.15 -5.46
C LEU A 229 37.84 0.13 -4.96
N TRP A 230 39.08 0.06 -4.45
CA TRP A 230 39.89 1.26 -4.22
C TRP A 230 41.21 1.31 -5.01
N SER A 231 41.27 0.67 -6.17
CA SER A 231 42.32 0.94 -7.17
C SER A 231 41.69 1.54 -8.41
N GLY A 232 42.04 2.80 -8.70
CA GLY A 232 41.55 3.57 -9.85
C GLY A 232 41.97 2.97 -11.19
N SER A 233 41.14 2.09 -11.73
CA SER A 233 41.23 1.65 -13.12
C SER A 233 39.86 1.72 -13.78
N ALA A 234 39.75 2.64 -14.73
CA ALA A 234 38.60 2.80 -15.60
C ALA A 234 38.30 1.49 -16.34
N SER A 235 37.26 0.76 -15.93
CA SER A 235 36.68 -0.29 -16.75
C SER A 235 35.18 -0.47 -16.47
N SER A 236 34.41 -0.18 -17.52
CA SER A 236 33.01 -0.54 -17.75
C SER A 236 31.90 0.08 -16.89
N VAL A 237 31.74 1.40 -17.00
CA VAL A 237 30.49 2.14 -16.72
C VAL A 237 29.51 1.93 -17.88
N ARG A 238 29.02 0.70 -18.08
CA ARG A 238 28.04 0.40 -19.15
C ARG A 238 26.95 -0.57 -18.71
N SER A 239 26.30 -0.30 -17.57
CA SER A 239 24.98 -0.89 -17.22
C SER A 239 24.41 -0.44 -15.87
N ALA A 240 24.85 0.70 -15.30
CA ALA A 240 24.11 1.29 -14.18
C ALA A 240 22.94 2.10 -14.77
N PRO A 241 21.66 1.75 -14.51
CA PRO A 241 20.58 2.68 -14.75
C PRO A 241 20.80 3.90 -13.84
N GLU A 242 20.37 5.06 -14.31
CA GLU A 242 20.61 6.38 -13.72
C GLU A 242 20.59 6.43 -12.18
N GLY A 243 21.69 6.93 -11.58
CA GLY A 243 21.66 7.46 -10.21
C GLY A 243 21.76 6.46 -9.05
N GLY A 244 22.37 5.29 -9.22
CA GLY A 244 22.67 4.39 -8.09
C GLY A 244 23.87 4.86 -7.24
N ILE A 245 23.77 4.74 -5.91
CA ILE A 245 24.91 4.85 -4.98
C ILE A 245 25.64 3.49 -4.92
N ALA A 246 26.77 3.42 -4.23
CA ALA A 246 27.45 2.18 -3.86
C ALA A 246 26.46 1.08 -3.44
N GLY A 247 26.75 -0.16 -3.84
CA GLY A 247 25.89 -1.31 -3.54
C GLY A 247 24.62 -1.44 -4.40
N GLY A 248 24.41 -0.56 -5.40
CA GLY A 248 23.29 -0.68 -6.35
C GLY A 248 21.95 -0.15 -5.82
N VAL A 249 21.95 0.53 -4.67
CA VAL A 249 20.75 1.16 -4.10
C VAL A 249 20.45 2.45 -4.87
N GLY A 250 19.24 2.56 -5.41
CA GLY A 250 18.76 3.77 -6.09
C GLY A 250 18.58 4.95 -5.13
N LEU A 251 18.88 6.17 -5.58
CA LEU A 251 18.75 7.40 -4.78
C LEU A 251 17.34 7.61 -4.20
N GLN A 252 16.30 7.27 -4.96
CA GLN A 252 14.91 7.40 -4.54
C GLN A 252 14.60 6.50 -3.35
N LEU A 253 14.96 5.22 -3.44
CA LEU A 253 14.82 4.26 -2.35
C LEU A 253 15.57 4.73 -1.10
N LEU A 254 16.83 5.16 -1.27
CA LEU A 254 17.63 5.67 -0.14
C LEU A 254 16.95 6.87 0.52
N TYR A 255 16.46 7.83 -0.28
CA TYR A 255 15.75 9.00 0.23
C TYR A 255 14.51 8.61 1.04
N HIS A 256 13.69 7.68 0.56
CA HIS A 256 12.52 7.22 1.28
C HIS A 256 12.87 6.48 2.57
N VAL A 257 13.94 5.67 2.57
CA VAL A 257 14.42 4.98 3.78
C VAL A 257 14.85 5.99 4.83
N LEU A 258 15.62 7.00 4.44
CA LEU A 258 16.03 8.08 5.33
C LEU A 258 14.83 8.88 5.85
N LEU A 259 13.81 9.11 5.02
CA LEU A 259 12.59 9.78 5.43
C LEU A 259 11.83 8.99 6.52
N VAL A 260 11.72 7.67 6.38
CA VAL A 260 11.10 6.80 7.39
C VAL A 260 11.90 6.85 8.71
N ILE A 261 13.23 6.76 8.65
CA ILE A 261 14.08 6.85 9.84
C ILE A 261 13.96 8.22 10.50
N TRP A 262 13.94 9.29 9.71
CA TRP A 262 13.72 10.64 10.20
C TRP A 262 12.35 10.79 10.89
N GLN A 263 11.27 10.22 10.34
CA GLN A 263 9.96 10.21 10.99
C GLN A 263 9.99 9.50 12.36
N LEU A 264 10.74 8.40 12.48
CA LEU A 264 10.89 7.67 13.75
C LEU A 264 11.75 8.42 14.77
N SER A 265 12.73 9.21 14.33
CA SER A 265 13.62 9.96 15.22
C SER A 265 12.90 10.98 16.11
N PHE A 266 11.68 11.40 15.75
CA PHE A 266 10.85 12.27 16.58
C PHE A 266 10.38 11.63 17.90
N GLU A 267 10.44 10.31 18.01
CA GLU A 267 10.10 9.58 19.24
C GLU A 267 11.36 9.18 20.02
N GLY A 268 12.26 10.15 20.26
CA GLY A 268 13.58 9.90 20.88
C GLY A 268 13.54 9.14 22.21
N ALA A 269 12.46 9.27 22.99
CA ALA A 269 12.25 8.51 24.22
C ALA A 269 12.01 7.00 24.00
N LEU A 270 11.44 6.61 22.86
CA LEU A 270 11.24 5.20 22.49
C LEU A 270 12.48 4.60 21.81
N VAL A 271 13.16 5.44 21.02
CA VAL A 271 14.29 5.05 20.19
C VAL A 271 15.57 4.87 21.01
N GLY A 272 15.75 5.61 22.10
CA GLY A 272 16.97 5.60 22.93
C GLY A 272 17.28 4.26 23.60
N ASP A 273 16.28 3.58 24.17
CA ASP A 273 16.49 2.33 24.91
C ASP A 273 16.61 1.09 23.99
N GLY A 274 16.13 1.18 22.74
CA GLY A 274 16.12 0.05 21.79
C GLY A 274 17.24 0.06 20.73
N LEU A 275 18.10 1.09 20.72
CA LEU A 275 19.21 1.21 19.76
C LEU A 275 20.46 0.40 20.14
N HIS A 276 20.52 -0.12 21.37
CA HIS A 276 21.65 -0.89 21.90
C HIS A 276 21.44 -2.42 21.82
N GLU A 277 20.24 -2.88 21.44
CA GLU A 277 19.87 -4.30 21.26
C GLU A 277 19.80 -4.67 19.77
#